data_AF-A0A256WHN7-F1
#
_entry.id   AF-A0A256WHN7-F1
#
_cell.length_a   1.000
_cell.length_b   1.000
_cell.length_c   1.000
_cell.angle_alpha   90.00
_cell.angle_beta   90.00
_cell.angle_gamma   90.00
#
_symmetry.space_group_name_H-M   'P 1'
#
loop_
_entity.id
_entity.type
_entity.pdbx_description
1 polymer ?
#
loop_
_entity_poly.entity_id
_entity_poly.type
_entity_poly.pdbx_seq_one_letter_code
_entity_poly.pdbx_strand_id
1 'polypeptide(L)'
;MSTIYRKPDQIIHPWQFGHGEVKGTCFWLKNLPKLRPTKIVSGRSTKLWNTPQTKNRAKIRSKTFLGVAKAMANQWGTCTHIKTTKQLGFFSQDELNKLIKKETK
;
A
#
# COMPACT_ATOMS: atom_id res chain seq x y z
N MET A 1 7.30 5.30 -24.10
CA MET A 1 6.78 4.11 -23.38
C MET A 1 6.10 3.24 -24.41
N SER A 2 6.38 1.93 -24.49
CA SER A 2 5.71 1.08 -25.47
C SER A 2 4.20 1.08 -25.22
N THR A 3 3.41 1.28 -26.27
CA THR A 3 1.93 1.30 -26.25
C THR A 3 1.31 -0.03 -25.81
N ILE A 4 2.15 -1.05 -25.63
CA ILE A 4 1.80 -2.44 -25.30
C ILE A 4 1.29 -2.58 -23.86
N TYR A 5 1.77 -1.73 -22.93
CA TYR A 5 1.43 -1.86 -21.51
C TYR A 5 0.47 -0.76 -21.03
N ARG A 6 -0.52 -1.18 -20.23
CA ARG A 6 -1.41 -0.30 -19.48
C ARG A 6 -0.62 0.68 -18.59
N LYS A 7 -1.10 1.92 -18.44
CA LYS A 7 -0.56 2.88 -17.46
C LYS A 7 -0.68 2.33 -16.02
N PRO A 8 0.31 2.56 -15.14
CA PRO A 8 0.23 2.11 -13.76
C PRO A 8 -0.97 2.75 -13.05
N ASP A 9 -1.62 2.01 -12.15
CA ASP A 9 -2.78 2.50 -11.38
C ASP A 9 -2.36 3.48 -10.29
N GLN A 10 -1.14 3.34 -9.80
CA GLN A 10 -0.59 4.15 -8.74
C GLN A 10 0.92 4.27 -8.88
N ILE A 11 1.45 5.47 -8.62
CA ILE A 11 2.88 5.73 -8.46
C ILE A 11 3.08 6.24 -7.04
N ILE A 12 3.97 5.60 -6.30
CA ILE A 12 4.32 5.98 -4.94
C ILE A 12 5.79 6.40 -4.84
N HIS A 13 6.12 7.13 -3.78
CA HIS A 13 7.49 7.47 -3.47
C HIS A 13 7.83 7.17 -2.00
N PRO A 14 9.09 6.81 -1.67
CA PRO A 14 9.52 6.51 -0.30
C PRO A 14 9.30 7.64 0.70
N TRP A 15 9.35 8.90 0.27
CA TRP A 15 9.11 10.08 1.13
C TRP A 15 7.69 10.17 1.65
N GLN A 16 6.75 9.43 1.07
CA GLN A 16 5.38 9.26 1.57
C GLN A 16 5.29 8.27 2.74
N PHE A 17 6.37 7.52 3.02
CA PHE A 17 6.42 6.45 4.02
C PHE A 17 7.61 6.57 4.98
N GLY A 18 8.11 7.78 5.22
CA GLY A 18 9.15 8.03 6.22
C GLY A 18 10.60 8.01 5.70
N HIS A 19 10.82 7.88 4.40
CA HIS A 19 12.17 7.81 3.80
C HIS A 19 12.41 8.99 2.87
N GLY A 20 13.37 9.87 3.13
CA GLY A 20 13.61 11.09 2.32
C GLY A 20 14.04 10.87 0.85
N GLU A 21 14.04 9.63 0.34
CA GLU A 21 14.49 9.32 -1.01
C GLU A 21 13.40 9.52 -2.07
N VAL A 22 13.78 10.04 -3.23
CA VAL A 22 12.91 10.14 -4.42
C VAL A 22 13.19 8.97 -5.35
N LYS A 23 12.41 7.90 -5.20
CA LYS A 23 12.43 6.76 -6.11
C LYS A 23 11.00 6.34 -6.42
N GLY A 24 10.50 6.74 -7.59
CA GLY A 24 9.15 6.39 -8.02
C GLY A 24 9.00 4.86 -8.16
N THR A 25 7.97 4.31 -7.54
CA THR A 25 7.58 2.89 -7.66
C THR A 25 6.18 2.84 -8.25
N CYS A 26 6.05 2.18 -9.40
CA CYS A 26 4.79 2.04 -10.12
C CYS A 26 4.10 0.73 -9.73
N PHE A 27 2.79 0.78 -9.48
CA PHE A 27 1.96 -0.39 -9.23
C PHE A 27 0.89 -0.57 -10.30
N TRP A 28 0.72 -1.83 -10.70
CA TRP A 28 -0.40 -2.33 -11.49
C TRP A 28 -1.23 -3.21 -10.55
N LEU A 29 -2.19 -2.59 -9.87
CA LEU A 29 -2.99 -3.23 -8.83
C LEU A 29 -4.10 -4.08 -9.48
N LYS A 30 -4.34 -5.27 -8.94
CA LYS A 30 -5.46 -6.14 -9.31
C LYS A 30 -6.17 -6.56 -8.04
N ASN A 31 -7.42 -6.15 -7.87
CA ASN A 31 -8.22 -6.40 -6.67
C ASN A 31 -7.55 -5.95 -5.34
N LEU A 32 -6.67 -4.94 -5.43
CA LEU A 32 -6.01 -4.36 -4.27
C LEU A 32 -6.34 -2.87 -4.16
N PRO A 33 -6.63 -2.36 -2.95
CA PRO A 33 -6.81 -0.93 -2.76
C PRO A 33 -5.49 -0.18 -2.95
N LYS A 34 -5.58 1.07 -3.44
CA LYS A 34 -4.43 1.98 -3.57
C LYS A 34 -3.72 2.15 -2.22
N LEU A 35 -2.40 2.06 -2.21
CA LEU A 35 -1.59 2.16 -1.01
C LEU A 35 -1.65 3.59 -0.44
N ARG A 36 -1.97 3.72 0.85
CA ARG A 36 -2.09 5.01 1.52
C ARG A 36 -0.73 5.45 2.11
N PRO A 37 -0.29 6.70 1.86
CA PRO A 37 0.85 7.30 2.55
C PRO A 37 0.70 7.22 4.07
N THR A 38 1.76 6.86 4.78
CA THR A 38 1.74 6.72 6.26
C THR A 38 2.48 7.84 6.97
N LYS A 39 3.63 8.27 6.45
CA LYS A 39 4.47 9.30 7.08
C LYS A 39 5.13 10.13 5.99
N ILE A 40 4.61 11.33 5.76
CA ILE A 40 5.16 12.25 4.76
C ILE A 40 6.34 13.00 5.39
N VAL A 41 7.50 12.96 4.74
CA VAL A 41 8.73 13.59 5.22
C VAL A 41 9.14 14.75 4.32
N SER A 42 9.56 15.85 4.93
CA SER A 42 10.20 16.98 4.26
C SER A 42 11.69 16.69 4.01
N GLY A 43 12.23 17.15 2.88
CA GLY A 43 13.59 16.82 2.45
C GLY A 43 13.59 15.63 1.49
N ARG A 44 13.81 15.94 0.20
CA ARG A 44 13.81 14.98 -0.90
C ARG A 44 15.24 14.82 -1.41
N SER A 45 15.92 13.76 -1.01
CA SER A 45 17.22 13.38 -1.56
C SER A 45 17.03 12.46 -2.75
N THR A 46 17.88 12.64 -3.74
CA THR A 46 17.94 11.78 -4.90
C THR A 46 19.28 11.00 -4.77
N LYS A 47 19.47 10.23 -3.68
CA LYS A 47 20.79 9.62 -3.42
C LYS A 47 21.02 8.38 -4.26
N LEU A 48 19.97 7.60 -4.49
CA LEU A 48 20.04 6.31 -5.19
C LEU A 48 20.40 6.41 -6.69
N TRP A 49 20.10 7.51 -7.38
CA TRP A 49 20.55 7.68 -8.77
C TRP A 49 22.03 8.02 -8.86
N ASN A 50 22.53 8.78 -7.88
CA ASN A 50 23.93 9.20 -7.75
C ASN A 50 24.89 8.14 -7.20
N THR A 51 24.43 6.91 -6.96
CA THR A 51 25.32 5.85 -6.46
C THR A 51 26.38 5.50 -7.50
N PRO A 52 27.68 5.44 -7.13
CA PRO A 52 28.77 5.10 -8.04
C PRO A 52 28.61 3.69 -8.61
N GLN A 53 29.20 3.46 -9.78
CA GLN A 53 29.19 2.17 -10.47
C GLN A 53 30.09 1.15 -9.76
N THR A 54 29.62 0.62 -8.63
CA THR A 54 30.30 -0.43 -7.87
C THR A 54 29.57 -1.76 -8.04
N LYS A 55 30.26 -2.90 -7.83
CA LYS A 55 29.67 -4.25 -7.84
C LYS A 55 28.39 -4.37 -7.00
N ASN A 56 28.30 -3.63 -5.89
CA ASN A 56 27.15 -3.64 -4.99
C ASN A 56 26.01 -2.67 -5.37
N ARG A 57 26.17 -1.84 -6.41
CA ARG A 57 25.18 -0.83 -6.82
C ARG A 57 23.81 -1.42 -7.10
N ALA A 58 23.77 -2.54 -7.84
CA ALA A 58 22.54 -3.24 -8.15
C ALA A 58 21.84 -3.71 -6.86
N LYS A 59 22.59 -4.35 -5.94
CA LYS A 59 22.08 -4.82 -4.65
C LYS A 59 21.50 -3.68 -3.82
N ILE A 60 22.15 -2.52 -3.76
CA ILE A 60 21.67 -1.34 -3.01
C ILE A 60 20.38 -0.81 -3.63
N ARG A 61 20.32 -0.71 -4.97
CA ARG A 61 19.15 -0.18 -5.69
C ARG A 61 17.96 -1.13 -5.68
N SER A 62 18.17 -2.43 -5.51
CA SER A 62 17.09 -3.42 -5.41
C SER A 62 16.50 -3.53 -4.00
N LYS A 63 17.10 -2.92 -2.98
CA LYS A 63 16.51 -2.91 -1.63
C LYS A 63 15.22 -2.09 -1.60
N THR A 64 14.21 -2.65 -0.97
CA THR A 64 12.94 -1.97 -0.67
C THR A 64 13.07 -1.15 0.61
N PHE A 65 12.37 -0.02 0.67
CA PHE A 65 12.33 0.83 1.86
C PHE A 65 11.41 0.24 2.91
N LEU A 66 11.89 0.20 4.16
CA LEU A 66 11.18 -0.40 5.28
C LEU A 66 9.78 0.21 5.49
N GLY A 67 9.65 1.52 5.28
CA GLY A 67 8.37 2.22 5.48
C GLY A 67 7.33 1.83 4.43
N VAL A 68 7.76 1.65 3.17
CA VAL A 68 6.90 1.16 2.09
C VAL A 68 6.48 -0.28 2.38
N ALA A 69 7.43 -1.14 2.73
CA ALA A 69 7.16 -2.55 3.05
C ALA A 69 6.18 -2.70 4.22
N LYS A 70 6.37 -1.90 5.29
CA LYS A 70 5.45 -1.88 6.44
C LYS A 70 4.06 -1.40 6.06
N ALA A 71 3.95 -0.37 5.22
CA ALA A 71 2.65 0.11 4.75
C ALA A 71 1.92 -0.95 3.91
N MET A 72 2.64 -1.66 3.03
CA MET A 72 2.08 -2.78 2.25
C MET A 72 1.60 -3.91 3.16
N ALA A 73 2.43 -4.34 4.11
CA ALA A 73 2.09 -5.40 5.05
C ALA A 73 0.86 -5.02 5.89
N ASN A 74 0.80 -3.79 6.41
CA ASN A 74 -0.31 -3.34 7.22
C ASN A 74 -1.61 -3.17 6.41
N GLN A 75 -1.55 -2.65 5.18
CA GLN A 75 -2.74 -2.36 4.40
C GLN A 75 -3.26 -3.58 3.64
N TRP A 76 -2.39 -4.33 2.99
CA TRP A 76 -2.78 -5.46 2.16
C TRP A 76 -2.75 -6.77 2.95
N GLY A 77 -1.91 -6.89 3.99
CA GLY A 77 -1.91 -8.07 4.86
C GLY A 77 -3.19 -8.23 5.67
N THR A 78 -3.92 -7.14 5.95
CA THR A 78 -5.22 -7.19 6.63
C THR A 78 -6.39 -7.38 5.67
N CYS A 79 -6.18 -7.35 4.35
CA CYS A 79 -7.22 -7.66 3.36
C CYS A 79 -7.39 -9.18 3.23
N THR A 80 -7.73 -9.85 4.33
CA THR A 80 -8.18 -11.24 4.30
C THR A 80 -9.67 -11.25 3.93
N HIS A 81 -9.94 -11.72 2.71
CA HIS A 81 -11.25 -11.85 2.06
C HIS A 81 -11.94 -10.59 1.52
N ILE A 82 -11.75 -10.36 0.21
CA ILE A 82 -12.87 -9.92 -0.63
C ILE A 82 -13.81 -11.13 -0.72
N LYS A 83 -14.74 -11.28 0.23
CA LYS A 83 -16.01 -11.94 -0.13
C LYS A 83 -16.64 -11.00 -1.14
N THR A 84 -16.86 -11.49 -2.36
CA THR A 84 -17.64 -10.84 -3.40
C THR A 84 -18.78 -10.06 -2.76
N THR A 85 -18.72 -8.73 -2.78
CA THR A 85 -19.71 -7.85 -2.18
C THR A 85 -20.98 -7.90 -3.03
N LYS A 86 -21.75 -8.97 -2.84
CA LYS A 86 -23.19 -9.01 -3.08
C LYS A 86 -23.99 -9.42 -1.84
N GLN A 87 -23.35 -9.67 -0.69
CA GLN A 87 -24.06 -10.02 0.55
C GLN A 87 -23.37 -9.56 1.85
N LEU A 88 -23.07 -8.26 1.97
CA LEU A 88 -22.93 -7.68 3.30
C LEU A 88 -23.85 -6.47 3.36
N GLY A 89 -25.11 -6.77 3.67
CA GLY A 89 -26.03 -5.80 4.21
C GLY A 89 -25.37 -5.16 5.43
N PHE A 90 -25.38 -3.84 5.42
CA PHE A 90 -25.03 -3.02 6.57
C PHE A 90 -26.06 -3.36 7.66
N PHE A 91 -25.70 -4.24 8.60
CA PHE A 91 -26.56 -4.47 9.76
C PHE A 91 -26.61 -3.17 10.55
N SER A 92 -27.77 -2.50 10.51
CA SER A 92 -28.04 -1.34 11.36
C SER A 92 -27.88 -1.76 12.82
N GLN A 93 -27.32 -0.86 13.65
CA GLN A 93 -27.14 -1.06 15.10
C GLN A 93 -28.42 -1.58 15.79
N ASP A 94 -29.59 -1.26 15.24
CA ASP A 94 -30.89 -1.69 15.75
C ASP A 94 -31.14 -3.21 15.63
N GLU A 95 -30.62 -3.87 14.59
CA GLU A 95 -30.79 -5.33 14.43
C GLU A 95 -29.89 -6.11 15.39
N LEU A 96 -28.69 -5.59 15.65
CA LEU A 96 -27.74 -6.14 16.62
C LEU A 96 -28.32 -6.10 18.04
N ASN A 97 -28.95 -4.98 18.41
CA ASN A 97 -29.62 -4.81 19.71
C ASN A 97 -30.85 -5.71 19.88
N LYS A 98 -31.50 -6.12 18.77
CA LYS A 98 -32.67 -7.00 18.77
C LYS A 98 -32.28 -8.47 19.01
N LEU A 99 -31.13 -8.90 18.50
CA LEU A 99 -30.59 -10.23 18.71
C LEU A 99 -30.10 -10.43 20.15
N ILE A 100 -29.40 -9.45 20.72
CA ILE A 100 -28.91 -9.49 22.11
C ILE A 100 -30.08 -9.62 23.11
N LYS A 101 -31.22 -8.96 22.87
CA LYS A 101 -32.41 -9.07 23.74
C LYS A 101 -33.10 -10.43 23.69
N LYS A 102 -32.82 -11.26 22.69
CA LYS A 102 -33.45 -12.59 22.52
C LYS A 102 -32.70 -13.69 23.26
N GLU A 103 -31.41 -13.49 23.56
CA GLU A 103 -30.58 -14.42 24.34
C GLU A 103 -30.71 -14.24 25.86
N THR A 104 -31.27 -13.14 26.33
CA THR A 104 -31.38 -12.82 27.76
C THR A 104 -32.77 -13.12 28.37
N LYS A 105 -33.52 -14.07 27.80
CA LYS A 105 -34.85 -14.49 28.29
C LYS A 105 -34.95 -16.00 28.27
#